data_AF-A0A8I2AAR1-F1
#
_entry.id   AF-A0A8I2AAR1-F1
#
_cell.length_a   1.000
_cell.length_b   1.000
_cell.length_c   1.000
_cell.angle_alpha   90.00
_cell.angle_beta   90.00
_cell.angle_gamma   90.00
#
_symmetry.space_group_name_H-M   'P 1'
#
loop_
_entity.id
_entity.type
_entity.pdbx_description
1 polymer ?
#
loop_
_entity_poly.entity_id
_entity_poly.type
_entity_poly.pdbx_seq_one_letter_code
_entity_poly.pdbx_strand_id
1 'polypeptide(L)'
;MKPAGAVELIILTAASMLNGCTKNVEPFPTSATLSPSLSVPLGEGGVSLTKTLQTLGIPVVNLSEDVPQWATYGFVYVADTIPLNLTEVYNRGDSITYLMVRTNIWNQFPLGGRAQVFFLDANNQVIDQLYEDMVSVGPAEHGSHGEVVNTAFESNETSFNTSRINLLSAAQKVVIYAGLEITDEGVSESNITYFDQYQLRVQVALQVDFIMNLN
;
A
#
# COMPACT_ATOMS: atom_id res chain seq x y z
N MET A 1 -23.80 -1.50 -100.18
CA MET A 1 -23.44 -2.33 -99.01
C MET A 1 -23.92 -1.61 -97.76
N LYS A 2 -24.98 -2.13 -97.15
CA LYS A 2 -25.50 -1.88 -95.79
C LYS A 2 -25.20 -3.19 -95.00
N PRO A 3 -25.35 -3.31 -93.65
CA PRO A 3 -25.81 -2.32 -92.68
C PRO A 3 -25.11 -2.37 -91.29
N ALA A 4 -25.69 -1.60 -90.35
CA ALA A 4 -25.77 -1.83 -88.90
C ALA A 4 -24.49 -1.52 -88.08
N GLY A 5 -24.55 -0.84 -86.95
CA GLY A 5 -25.66 -0.66 -86.01
C GLY A 5 -25.42 -1.48 -84.76
N ALA A 6 -25.78 -0.91 -83.60
CA ALA A 6 -25.77 -1.50 -82.25
C ALA A 6 -24.37 -1.53 -81.58
N VAL A 7 -24.16 -1.25 -80.29
CA VAL A 7 -24.99 -1.43 -79.07
C VAL A 7 -24.44 -0.40 -78.04
N GLU A 8 -25.13 0.71 -77.74
CA GLU A 8 -26.03 0.90 -76.59
C GLU A 8 -25.88 -0.06 -75.38
N LEU A 9 -25.48 0.49 -74.24
CA LEU A 9 -26.18 0.28 -72.97
C LEU A 9 -26.10 -1.10 -72.28
N ILE A 10 -25.32 -1.16 -71.20
CA ILE A 10 -25.81 -1.79 -69.96
C ILE A 10 -25.75 -0.74 -68.85
N ILE A 11 -26.94 -0.20 -68.56
CA ILE A 11 -27.30 0.45 -67.30
C ILE A 11 -27.41 -0.65 -66.23
N LEU A 12 -26.84 -0.46 -65.04
CA LEU A 12 -27.63 -0.58 -63.80
C LEU A 12 -26.88 0.02 -62.61
N THR A 13 -27.34 1.22 -62.27
CA THR A 13 -27.50 1.76 -60.91
C THR A 13 -27.67 0.69 -59.82
N ALA A 14 -26.82 0.78 -58.79
CA ALA A 14 -27.21 0.67 -57.39
C ALA A 14 -26.77 1.99 -56.73
N ALA A 15 -27.67 2.95 -56.57
CA ALA A 15 -28.41 3.13 -55.32
C ALA A 15 -27.42 3.35 -54.16
N SER A 16 -27.06 4.61 -53.91
CA SER A 16 -27.73 5.49 -52.92
C SER A 16 -27.29 5.20 -51.49
N MET A 17 -27.11 6.29 -50.72
CA MET A 17 -26.74 6.34 -49.29
C MET A 17 -25.21 6.17 -49.14
N LEU A 18 -24.44 7.23 -48.93
CA LEU A 18 -24.26 7.86 -47.62
C LEU A 18 -23.99 9.37 -47.76
N ASN A 19 -25.05 10.17 -47.88
CA ASN A 19 -25.03 11.50 -47.27
C ASN A 19 -25.27 11.28 -45.78
N GLY A 20 -24.21 11.28 -44.98
CA GLY A 20 -24.30 11.02 -43.55
C GLY A 20 -23.00 11.34 -42.80
N CYS A 21 -22.93 12.57 -42.28
CA CYS A 21 -22.13 12.95 -41.11
C CYS A 21 -20.60 12.97 -41.26
N THR A 22 -20.03 13.85 -42.09
CA THR A 22 -18.85 14.60 -41.63
C THR A 22 -19.34 15.75 -40.76
N LYS A 23 -19.92 15.41 -39.59
CA LYS A 23 -20.04 16.38 -38.50
C LYS A 23 -18.63 16.87 -38.20
N ASN A 24 -18.46 18.18 -38.16
CA ASN A 24 -17.30 18.91 -37.65
C ASN A 24 -16.36 17.99 -36.87
N VAL A 25 -15.27 17.57 -37.50
CA VAL A 25 -14.15 16.99 -36.77
C VAL A 25 -13.62 18.15 -35.95
N GLU A 26 -13.91 18.15 -34.65
CA GLU A 26 -13.30 19.12 -33.74
C GLU A 26 -11.78 19.05 -33.95
N PRO A 27 -11.11 20.20 -34.10
CA PRO A 27 -9.66 20.20 -34.20
C PRO A 27 -9.12 19.48 -32.96
N PHE A 28 -8.14 18.61 -33.16
CA PHE A 28 -7.44 18.00 -32.03
C PHE A 28 -7.00 19.12 -31.08
N PRO A 29 -7.29 18.99 -29.78
CA PRO A 29 -6.92 20.04 -28.84
C PRO A 29 -5.41 20.26 -28.93
N THR A 30 -5.01 21.52 -29.01
CA THR A 30 -3.59 21.92 -29.08
C THR A 30 -2.84 21.66 -27.78
N SER A 31 -3.57 21.26 -26.72
CA SER A 31 -3.02 20.87 -25.44
C SER A 31 -4.01 19.94 -24.75
N ALA A 32 -3.52 18.91 -24.04
CA ALA A 32 -4.35 18.02 -23.24
C ALA A 32 -3.80 17.88 -21.82
N THR A 33 -4.66 17.96 -20.82
CA THR A 33 -4.30 17.68 -19.43
C THR A 33 -4.73 16.26 -19.07
N LEU A 34 -3.79 15.43 -18.62
CA LEU A 34 -4.04 14.06 -18.18
C LEU A 34 -3.87 13.95 -16.67
N SER A 35 -4.75 13.18 -16.02
CA SER A 35 -4.71 12.87 -14.59
C SER A 35 -4.56 11.37 -14.31
N PRO A 36 -3.40 10.75 -14.59
CA PRO A 36 -3.19 9.33 -14.35
C PRO A 36 -2.99 9.03 -12.85
N SER A 37 -3.44 7.86 -12.43
CA SER A 37 -3.19 7.29 -11.09
C SER A 37 -2.21 6.12 -11.18
N LEU A 38 -1.23 6.05 -10.28
CA LEU A 38 -0.29 4.95 -10.12
C LEU A 38 -0.40 4.37 -8.71
N SER A 39 -0.48 3.04 -8.60
CA SER A 39 -0.39 2.33 -7.32
C SER A 39 0.85 1.45 -7.31
N VAL A 40 1.72 1.63 -6.31
CA VAL A 40 2.99 0.92 -6.16
C VAL A 40 3.04 0.30 -4.76
N PRO A 41 3.24 -1.02 -4.63
CA PRO A 41 3.55 -1.61 -3.33
C PRO A 41 4.92 -1.09 -2.89
N LEU A 42 5.01 -0.47 -1.71
CA LEU A 42 6.30 0.00 -1.18
C LEU A 42 7.06 -1.13 -0.52
N GLY A 43 6.34 -2.06 0.12
CA GLY A 43 6.88 -3.31 0.61
C GLY A 43 6.01 -3.93 1.70
N GLU A 44 6.51 -5.02 2.26
CA GLU A 44 5.85 -5.79 3.31
C GLU A 44 6.86 -6.00 4.45
N GLY A 45 6.47 -5.59 5.66
CA GLY A 45 7.18 -5.88 6.90
C GLY A 45 6.43 -6.96 7.67
N GLY A 46 7.13 -7.98 8.15
CA GLY A 46 6.52 -9.06 8.91
C GLY A 46 7.26 -9.30 10.22
N VAL A 47 6.52 -9.28 11.33
CA VAL A 47 6.98 -9.67 12.65
C VAL A 47 6.64 -11.15 12.86
N SER A 48 7.67 -11.93 13.18
CA SER A 48 7.55 -13.27 13.75
C SER A 48 8.52 -13.31 14.93
N LEU A 49 8.16 -14.01 16.01
CA LEU A 49 9.00 -14.11 17.22
C LEU A 49 10.28 -14.92 16.99
N THR A 50 10.39 -15.57 15.84
CA THR A 50 11.62 -16.23 15.37
C THR A 50 12.67 -15.24 14.81
N LYS A 51 12.28 -14.00 14.53
CA LYS A 51 13.21 -12.93 14.10
C LYS A 51 13.84 -12.24 15.32
N THR A 52 14.95 -11.53 15.13
CA THR A 52 15.60 -10.73 16.19
C THR A 52 14.64 -9.64 16.68
N LEU A 53 13.99 -9.89 17.81
CA LEU A 53 13.09 -8.94 18.47
C LEU A 53 13.88 -7.83 19.14
N GLN A 54 13.36 -6.60 19.07
CA GLN A 54 13.79 -5.50 19.93
C GLN A 54 12.72 -5.31 21.02
N THR A 55 13.16 -5.09 22.25
CA THR A 55 12.27 -4.84 23.40
C THR A 55 12.37 -3.38 23.80
N LEU A 56 11.23 -2.76 24.13
CA LEU A 56 11.19 -1.40 24.70
C LEU A 56 10.71 -1.47 26.15
N GLY A 57 11.38 -0.71 27.01
CA GLY A 57 11.00 -0.56 28.42
C GLY A 57 11.74 -1.48 29.38
N ILE A 58 11.39 -1.37 30.66
CA ILE A 58 11.80 -2.28 31.74
C ILE A 58 10.79 -3.45 31.74
N PRO A 59 11.16 -4.69 32.09
CA PRO A 59 10.19 -5.75 32.31
C PRO A 59 9.10 -5.29 33.30
N VAL A 60 7.86 -5.21 32.84
CA VAL A 60 6.71 -4.70 33.64
C VAL A 60 5.74 -5.82 33.99
N VAL A 61 5.76 -6.91 33.22
CA VAL A 61 4.78 -7.99 33.32
C VAL A 61 5.34 -9.08 34.21
N ASN A 62 4.68 -9.33 35.34
CA ASN A 62 5.08 -10.34 36.31
C ASN A 62 4.38 -11.67 36.00
N LEU A 63 4.66 -12.21 34.81
CA LEU A 63 4.28 -13.57 34.46
C LEU A 63 5.08 -14.53 35.35
N SER A 64 4.47 -15.64 35.77
CA SER A 64 5.15 -16.69 36.55
C SER A 64 6.50 -17.08 35.92
N GLU A 65 7.46 -17.49 36.76
CA GLU A 65 8.93 -17.51 36.53
C GLU A 65 9.47 -18.24 35.27
N ASP A 66 8.64 -18.85 34.41
CA ASP A 66 9.08 -19.62 33.23
C ASP A 66 8.37 -19.20 31.93
N VAL A 67 8.51 -17.91 31.56
CA VAL A 67 8.10 -17.40 30.24
C VAL A 67 9.32 -16.87 29.46
N PRO A 68 9.32 -16.92 28.12
CA PRO A 68 10.36 -16.30 27.31
C PRO A 68 10.56 -14.82 27.67
N GLN A 69 11.81 -14.37 27.58
CA GLN A 69 12.20 -13.02 27.98
C GLN A 69 11.35 -11.92 27.32
N TRP A 70 10.94 -12.09 26.06
CA TRP A 70 10.11 -11.12 25.33
C TRP A 70 8.74 -10.90 26.00
N ALA A 71 8.18 -11.92 26.64
CA ALA A 71 6.86 -11.86 27.28
C ALA A 71 6.86 -11.06 28.61
N THR A 72 8.03 -10.71 29.12
CA THR A 72 8.16 -9.93 30.37
C THR A 72 8.07 -8.41 30.15
N TYR A 73 8.14 -7.96 28.89
CA TYR A 73 8.04 -6.54 28.51
C TYR A 73 6.62 -6.20 28.11
N GLY A 74 6.16 -4.97 28.35
CA GLY A 74 4.84 -4.53 27.90
C GLY A 74 4.71 -4.35 26.38
N PHE A 75 5.83 -4.24 25.66
CA PHE A 75 5.83 -4.12 24.20
C PHE A 75 7.09 -4.70 23.58
N VAL A 76 6.90 -5.48 22.51
CA VAL A 76 7.99 -6.09 21.72
C VAL A 76 7.78 -5.78 20.26
N TYR A 77 8.84 -5.47 19.53
CA TYR A 77 8.71 -5.02 18.14
C TYR A 77 9.88 -5.44 17.28
N VAL A 78 9.66 -5.35 15.97
CA VAL A 78 10.66 -5.50 14.93
C VAL A 78 10.58 -4.29 14.03
N ALA A 79 11.74 -3.86 13.53
CA ALA A 79 11.84 -2.84 12.50
C ALA A 79 12.36 -3.48 11.22
N ASP A 80 11.70 -3.21 10.10
CA ASP A 80 12.16 -3.57 8.77
C ASP A 80 12.37 -2.31 7.93
N THR A 81 13.46 -2.26 7.16
CA THR A 81 13.84 -1.09 6.36
C THR A 81 13.85 -1.46 4.89
N ILE A 82 13.03 -0.77 4.12
CA ILE A 82 12.85 -1.00 2.70
C ILE A 82 13.44 0.19 1.92
N PRO A 83 14.29 -0.04 0.91
CA PRO A 83 14.74 1.04 0.03
C PRO A 83 13.56 1.63 -0.74
N LEU A 84 13.48 2.95 -0.78
CA LEU A 84 12.46 3.72 -1.48
C LEU A 84 13.13 4.56 -2.57
N ASN A 85 12.58 4.54 -3.78
CA ASN A 85 13.01 5.45 -4.84
C ASN A 85 11.78 6.07 -5.51
N LEU A 86 11.48 7.32 -5.14
CA LEU A 86 10.39 8.08 -5.74
C LEU A 86 10.83 8.94 -6.92
N THR A 87 12.09 8.85 -7.37
CA THR A 87 12.62 9.71 -8.45
C THR A 87 11.77 9.63 -9.72
N GLU A 88 11.37 8.42 -10.13
CA GLU A 88 10.50 8.26 -11.30
C GLU A 88 9.10 8.82 -11.08
N VAL A 89 8.57 8.73 -9.85
CA VAL A 89 7.26 9.29 -9.48
C VAL A 89 7.31 10.81 -9.64
N TYR A 90 8.33 11.48 -9.08
CA TYR A 90 8.50 12.92 -9.21
C TYR A 90 8.81 13.39 -10.64
N ASN A 91 9.46 12.55 -11.45
CA ASN A 91 9.81 12.91 -12.83
C ASN A 91 8.69 12.66 -13.85
N ARG A 92 7.59 11.97 -13.48
CA ARG A 92 6.52 11.56 -14.41
C ARG A 92 5.46 12.63 -14.69
N GLY A 93 5.33 13.66 -13.86
CA GLY A 93 4.32 14.69 -14.03
C GLY A 93 4.82 16.06 -13.63
N ASP A 94 4.10 17.10 -14.06
CA ASP A 94 4.43 18.48 -13.71
C ASP A 94 4.22 18.72 -12.20
N SER A 95 3.26 18.02 -11.61
CA SER A 95 3.02 18.01 -10.17
C SER A 95 2.29 16.74 -9.72
N ILE A 96 2.54 16.34 -8.47
CA ILE A 96 1.76 15.32 -7.76
C ILE A 96 0.58 16.04 -7.08
N THR A 97 -0.64 15.67 -7.43
CA THR A 97 -1.85 16.28 -6.84
C THR A 97 -2.42 15.50 -5.69
N TYR A 98 -2.16 14.19 -5.65
CA TYR A 98 -2.65 13.31 -4.62
C TYR A 98 -1.60 12.24 -4.33
N LEU A 99 -1.38 11.99 -3.04
CA LEU A 99 -0.58 10.89 -2.57
C LEU A 99 -1.25 10.31 -1.34
N MET A 100 -1.46 9.00 -1.35
CA MET A 100 -2.02 8.26 -0.24
C MET A 100 -1.17 7.03 0.04
N VAL A 101 -0.97 6.75 1.31
CA VAL A 101 -0.35 5.51 1.76
C VAL A 101 -1.39 4.67 2.48
N ARG A 102 -1.55 3.42 2.05
CA ARG A 102 -2.38 2.42 2.71
C ARG A 102 -1.47 1.46 3.49
N THR A 103 -1.78 1.27 4.76
CA THR A 103 -1.16 0.25 5.60
C THR A 103 -2.19 -0.79 5.98
N ASN A 104 -1.93 -2.04 5.59
CA ASN A 104 -2.74 -3.19 5.95
C ASN A 104 -2.00 -3.98 7.03
N ILE A 105 -2.69 -4.36 8.10
CA ILE A 105 -2.14 -5.11 9.21
C ILE A 105 -2.96 -6.38 9.41
N TRP A 106 -2.31 -7.54 9.37
CA TRP A 106 -2.89 -8.82 9.74
C TRP A 106 -2.20 -9.34 10.97
N ASN A 107 -2.99 -9.70 11.98
CA ASN A 107 -2.48 -10.19 13.25
C ASN A 107 -3.04 -11.57 13.55
N GLN A 108 -2.15 -12.51 13.85
CA GLN A 108 -2.48 -13.87 14.26
C GLN A 108 -2.19 -14.13 15.73
N PHE A 109 -1.63 -13.16 16.46
CA PHE A 109 -1.35 -13.30 17.88
C PHE A 109 -2.62 -13.07 18.71
N PRO A 110 -2.75 -13.71 19.89
CA PRO A 110 -3.81 -13.42 20.88
C PRO A 110 -3.54 -12.11 21.63
N LEU A 111 -2.79 -11.19 21.01
CA LEU A 111 -2.35 -9.91 21.56
C LEU A 111 -2.66 -8.79 20.58
N GLY A 112 -2.84 -7.57 21.07
CA GLY A 112 -2.94 -6.39 20.21
C GLY A 112 -1.62 -6.16 19.45
N GLY A 113 -1.73 -5.81 18.18
CA GLY A 113 -0.60 -5.39 17.35
C GLY A 113 -0.58 -3.89 17.16
N ARG A 114 0.60 -3.30 17.02
CA ARG A 114 0.78 -1.90 16.64
C ARG A 114 1.79 -1.76 15.51
N ALA A 115 1.59 -0.76 14.65
CA ALA A 115 2.52 -0.43 13.58
C ALA A 115 2.71 1.08 13.41
N GLN A 116 3.90 1.47 12.96
CA GLN A 116 4.25 2.82 12.55
C GLN A 116 5.16 2.76 11.34
N VAL A 117 5.03 3.75 10.46
CA VAL A 117 5.81 3.83 9.22
C VAL A 117 6.52 5.17 9.20
N PHE A 118 7.83 5.16 8.98
CA PHE A 118 8.64 6.36 8.86
C PHE A 118 9.30 6.42 7.48
N PHE A 119 9.38 7.62 6.93
CA PHE A 119 10.13 7.93 5.71
C PHE A 119 11.45 8.58 6.10
N LEU A 120 12.56 8.02 5.64
CA LEU A 120 13.91 8.45 6.00
C LEU A 120 14.72 8.87 4.76
N ASP A 121 15.65 9.78 4.97
CA ASP A 121 16.63 10.19 3.97
C ASP A 121 17.82 9.20 3.86
N ALA A 122 18.81 9.56 3.03
CA ALA A 122 20.05 8.79 2.86
C ALA A 122 20.79 8.53 4.19
N ASN A 123 20.77 9.51 5.09
CA ASN A 123 21.50 9.57 6.36
C ASN A 123 20.70 8.99 7.55
N ASN A 124 19.55 8.36 7.29
CA ASN A 124 18.61 7.85 8.28
C ASN A 124 17.95 8.93 9.16
N GLN A 125 17.87 10.17 8.68
CA GLN A 125 17.07 11.21 9.31
C GLN A 125 15.60 11.03 8.93
N VAL A 126 14.70 11.16 9.91
CA VAL A 126 13.26 11.07 9.67
C VAL A 126 12.81 12.32 8.92
N ILE A 127 12.26 12.11 7.73
CA ILE A 127 11.64 13.15 6.90
C ILE A 127 10.19 13.33 7.31
N ASP A 128 9.49 12.21 7.48
CA ASP A 128 8.05 12.20 7.75
C ASP A 128 7.67 10.90 8.48
N GLN A 129 6.63 10.98 9.32
CA GLN A 129 6.00 9.83 9.97
C GLN A 129 4.58 9.70 9.45
N LEU A 130 4.18 8.47 9.12
CA LEU A 130 2.89 8.24 8.47
C LEU A 130 1.73 8.64 9.38
N TYR A 131 1.80 8.24 10.65
CA TYR A 131 0.77 8.50 11.66
C TYR A 131 1.33 9.34 12.82
N GLU A 132 0.48 10.14 13.47
CA GLU A 132 0.85 10.83 14.72
C GLU A 132 1.12 9.82 15.84
N ASP A 133 0.22 8.84 15.99
CA ASP A 133 0.34 7.69 16.89
C ASP A 133 0.41 6.38 16.11
N MET A 134 1.00 5.33 16.69
CA MET A 134 1.01 4.01 16.05
C MET A 134 -0.42 3.51 15.81
N VAL A 135 -0.68 2.99 14.62
CA VAL A 135 -1.96 2.34 14.30
C VAL A 135 -2.03 0.96 14.96
N SER A 136 -3.21 0.60 15.45
CA SER A 136 -3.43 -0.65 16.19
C SER A 136 -4.25 -1.66 15.37
N VAL A 137 -4.05 -2.94 15.66
CA VAL A 137 -4.91 -4.06 15.25
C VAL A 137 -5.24 -4.90 16.48
N GLY A 138 -6.49 -5.36 16.57
CA GLY A 138 -6.94 -6.20 17.68
C GLY A 138 -6.24 -7.57 17.74
N PRO A 139 -6.47 -8.33 18.81
CA PRO A 139 -6.01 -9.72 18.91
C PRO A 139 -6.78 -10.63 17.94
N ALA A 140 -6.14 -11.70 17.49
CA ALA A 140 -6.79 -12.78 16.77
C ALA A 140 -7.62 -13.67 17.72
N GLU A 141 -8.56 -14.42 17.14
CA GLU A 141 -9.30 -15.45 17.87
C GLU A 141 -8.61 -16.80 17.70
N HIS A 142 -8.46 -17.54 18.81
CA HIS A 142 -7.84 -18.86 18.83
C HIS A 142 -8.79 -19.91 19.37
N GLY A 143 -8.66 -21.11 18.84
CA GLY A 143 -9.32 -22.28 19.40
C GLY A 143 -8.51 -22.90 20.54
N SER A 144 -8.94 -24.07 20.99
CA SER A 144 -8.46 -24.66 22.25
C SER A 144 -7.03 -25.21 22.20
N HIS A 145 -6.45 -25.34 21.00
CA HIS A 145 -5.09 -25.87 20.79
C HIS A 145 -4.21 -24.85 20.06
N GLY A 146 -4.51 -23.55 20.21
CA GLY A 146 -3.73 -22.46 19.64
C GLY A 146 -3.94 -22.25 18.14
N GLU A 147 -4.84 -22.96 17.49
CA GLU A 147 -5.21 -22.72 16.09
C GLU A 147 -5.82 -21.33 15.91
N VAL A 148 -5.38 -20.59 14.88
CA VAL A 148 -5.97 -19.29 14.54
C VAL A 148 -7.33 -19.55 13.87
N VAL A 149 -8.41 -19.21 14.57
CA VAL A 149 -9.79 -19.33 14.07
C VAL A 149 -10.15 -18.12 13.22
N ASN A 150 -9.74 -16.93 13.67
CA ASN A 150 -9.98 -15.68 12.97
C ASN A 150 -8.74 -14.78 13.07
N THR A 151 -8.21 -14.35 11.92
CA THR A 151 -7.10 -13.39 11.87
C THR A 151 -7.67 -11.98 12.00
N ALA A 152 -7.15 -11.21 12.95
CA ALA A 152 -7.52 -9.80 13.07
C ALA A 152 -6.91 -8.99 11.92
N PHE A 153 -7.67 -8.04 11.39
CA PHE A 153 -7.27 -7.24 10.24
C PHE A 153 -7.65 -5.78 10.43
N GLU A 154 -6.72 -4.88 10.11
CA GLU A 154 -6.96 -3.44 10.05
C GLU A 154 -6.34 -2.82 8.80
N SER A 155 -7.03 -1.84 8.22
CA SER A 155 -6.57 -1.10 7.05
C SER A 155 -6.66 0.39 7.31
N ASN A 156 -5.51 1.06 7.31
CA ASN A 156 -5.39 2.49 7.55
C ASN A 156 -4.93 3.20 6.28
N GLU A 157 -5.57 4.31 5.96
CA GLU A 157 -5.22 5.15 4.82
C GLU A 157 -4.83 6.53 5.32
N THR A 158 -3.74 7.08 4.79
CA THR A 158 -3.31 8.44 5.10
C THR A 158 -3.02 9.17 3.81
N SER A 159 -3.76 10.25 3.59
CA SER A 159 -3.52 11.18 2.51
C SER A 159 -2.50 12.23 2.92
N PHE A 160 -1.65 12.60 1.98
CA PHE A 160 -0.59 13.59 2.17
C PHE A 160 -1.03 14.91 1.56
N ASN A 161 -0.83 15.99 2.31
CA ASN A 161 -0.97 17.34 1.77
C ASN A 161 0.26 17.72 0.94
N THR A 162 0.17 18.80 0.17
CA THR A 162 1.25 19.27 -0.71
C THR A 162 2.59 19.46 0.01
N SER A 163 2.58 19.97 1.24
CA SER A 163 3.80 20.16 2.02
C SER A 163 4.49 18.84 2.36
N ARG A 164 3.74 17.83 2.82
CA ARG A 164 4.28 16.49 3.10
C ARG A 164 4.71 15.76 1.82
N ILE A 165 3.94 15.91 0.73
CA ILE A 165 4.34 15.39 -0.59
C ILE A 165 5.72 15.94 -0.95
N ASN A 166 5.92 17.26 -0.89
CA ASN A 166 7.22 17.85 -1.25
C ASN A 166 8.38 17.36 -0.36
N LEU A 167 8.14 17.04 0.91
CA LEU A 167 9.17 16.47 1.79
C LEU A 167 9.59 15.06 1.33
N LEU A 168 8.65 14.25 0.85
CA LEU A 168 8.92 12.88 0.40
C LEU A 168 9.82 12.80 -0.83
N SER A 169 10.10 13.91 -1.54
CA SER A 169 11.05 13.89 -2.65
C SER A 169 12.49 13.56 -2.21
N ALA A 170 12.81 13.80 -0.93
CA ALA A 170 14.10 13.45 -0.35
C ALA A 170 14.13 12.04 0.26
N ALA A 171 12.99 11.34 0.31
CA ALA A 171 12.89 10.04 0.97
C ALA A 171 13.54 8.93 0.14
N GLN A 172 14.40 8.17 0.80
CA GLN A 172 15.15 7.06 0.21
C GLN A 172 14.91 5.73 0.91
N LYS A 173 14.26 5.74 2.07
CA LYS A 173 13.98 4.55 2.86
C LYS A 173 12.60 4.67 3.50
N VAL A 174 11.93 3.54 3.64
CA VAL A 174 10.75 3.38 4.50
C VAL A 174 11.14 2.42 5.62
N VAL A 175 10.88 2.81 6.85
CA VAL A 175 11.05 1.92 8.01
C VAL A 175 9.67 1.59 8.57
N ILE A 176 9.37 0.30 8.64
CA ILE A 176 8.15 -0.24 9.24
C ILE A 176 8.52 -0.75 10.63
N TYR A 177 8.00 -0.09 11.66
CA TYR A 177 8.02 -0.60 13.02
C TYR A 177 6.72 -1.31 13.28
N ALA A 178 6.78 -2.57 13.71
CA ALA A 178 5.60 -3.34 14.05
C ALA A 178 5.87 -4.17 15.29
N GLY A 179 4.89 -4.28 16.17
CA GLY A 179 5.07 -4.94 17.46
C GLY A 179 3.78 -5.38 18.11
N LEU A 180 3.93 -6.08 19.22
CA LEU A 180 2.84 -6.65 20.01
C LEU A 180 2.81 -6.00 21.38
N GLU A 181 1.60 -5.66 21.82
CA GLU A 181 1.31 -5.25 23.19
C GLU A 181 1.15 -6.48 24.05
N ILE A 182 2.08 -6.68 24.97
CA ILE A 182 2.05 -7.83 25.86
C ILE A 182 1.18 -7.51 27.06
N THR A 183 0.24 -8.41 27.35
CA THR A 183 -0.69 -8.29 28.48
C THR A 183 -0.78 -9.61 29.22
N ASP A 184 -1.08 -9.55 30.52
CA ASP A 184 -1.28 -10.75 31.35
C ASP A 184 -2.46 -11.62 30.86
N GLU A 185 -3.45 -11.00 30.19
CA GLU A 185 -4.62 -11.71 29.65
C GLU A 185 -4.29 -12.46 28.36
N GLY A 186 -3.43 -11.89 27.52
CA GLY A 186 -3.10 -12.47 26.21
C GLY A 186 -1.93 -13.45 26.23
N VAL A 187 -1.11 -13.46 27.28
CA VAL A 187 -0.01 -14.43 27.46
C VAL A 187 -0.23 -15.26 28.72
N SER A 188 -0.28 -16.58 28.55
CA SER A 188 -0.44 -17.55 29.64
C SER A 188 0.46 -18.76 29.40
N GLU A 189 0.76 -19.52 30.45
CA GLU A 189 1.49 -20.80 30.32
C GLU A 189 0.82 -21.76 29.32
N SER A 190 -0.51 -21.72 29.22
CA SER A 190 -1.26 -22.58 28.31
C SER A 190 -1.18 -22.22 26.84
N ASN A 191 -0.90 -20.95 26.49
CA ASN A 191 -0.89 -20.50 25.10
C ASN A 191 0.51 -20.14 24.57
N ILE A 192 1.48 -19.90 25.45
CA ILE A 192 2.79 -19.35 25.09
C ILE A 192 3.59 -20.26 24.14
N THR A 193 3.37 -21.57 24.23
CA THR A 193 4.01 -22.57 23.36
C THR A 193 3.59 -22.47 21.90
N TYR A 194 2.48 -21.80 21.62
CA TYR A 194 1.95 -21.60 20.27
C TYR A 194 2.47 -20.34 19.60
N PHE A 195 3.10 -19.41 20.33
CA PHE A 195 3.41 -18.07 19.82
C PHE A 195 4.39 -18.05 18.65
N ASP A 196 5.26 -19.06 18.53
CA ASP A 196 6.19 -19.20 17.42
C ASP A 196 5.50 -19.47 16.07
N GLN A 197 4.23 -19.92 16.09
CA GLN A 197 3.46 -20.20 14.88
C GLN A 197 2.71 -18.98 14.33
N TYR A 198 2.60 -17.90 15.12
CA TYR A 198 1.83 -16.72 14.76
C TYR A 198 2.69 -15.67 14.04
N GLN A 199 2.02 -14.84 13.25
CA GLN A 199 2.61 -13.73 12.52
C GLN A 199 1.80 -12.46 12.67
N LEU A 200 2.51 -11.33 12.75
CA LEU A 200 1.96 -10.00 12.58
C LEU A 200 2.56 -9.44 11.29
N ARG A 201 1.71 -9.22 10.29
CA ARG A 201 2.10 -8.79 8.96
C ARG A 201 1.62 -7.38 8.72
N VAL A 202 2.51 -6.53 8.22
CA VAL A 202 2.22 -5.14 7.86
C VAL A 202 2.61 -4.93 6.41
N GLN A 203 1.66 -4.56 5.58
CA GLN A 203 1.90 -4.21 4.18
C GLN A 203 1.68 -2.72 3.98
N VAL A 204 2.61 -2.07 3.26
CA VAL A 204 2.52 -0.65 2.94
C VAL A 204 2.47 -0.47 1.43
N ALA A 205 1.45 0.25 0.95
CA ALA A 205 1.26 0.57 -0.45
C ALA A 205 1.10 2.08 -0.64
N LEU A 206 1.61 2.59 -1.76
CA LEU A 206 1.53 3.99 -2.15
C LEU A 206 0.62 4.14 -3.37
N GLN A 207 -0.29 5.09 -3.32
CA GLN A 207 -1.06 5.59 -4.46
C GLN A 207 -0.66 7.04 -4.73
N VAL A 208 -0.42 7.36 -6.01
CA VAL A 208 -0.05 8.71 -6.45
C VAL A 208 -0.85 9.07 -7.70
N ASP A 209 -1.44 10.27 -7.70
CA ASP A 209 -2.06 10.85 -8.88
C ASP A 209 -1.29 12.08 -9.33
N PHE A 210 -1.14 12.23 -10.64
CA PHE A 210 -0.34 13.29 -11.26
C PHE A 210 -1.22 14.19 -12.13
N ILE A 211 -0.76 15.41 -12.38
CA ILE A 211 -1.21 16.20 -13.52
C ILE A 211 -0.07 16.26 -14.54
N MET A 212 -0.40 15.97 -15.80
CA MET A 212 0.51 16.10 -16.94
C MET A 212 -0.12 17.05 -17.96
N ASN A 213 0.60 18.09 -18.36
CA ASN A 213 0.23 18.93 -19.49
C ASN A 213 0.96 18.47 -20.75
N LEU A 214 0.21 18.00 -21.74
CA LEU A 214 0.73 17.71 -23.07
C LEU A 214 0.62 18.99 -23.91
N ASN A 215 1.78 19.52 -24.32
CA ASN A 215 1.91 20.64 -25.25
C ASN A 215 2.22 20.14 -26.66
#